data_AF-A0A444E3Q0-F1
#
_entry.id   AF-A0A444E3Q0-F1
#
_cell.length_a   1.000
_cell.length_b   1.000
_cell.length_c   1.000
_cell.angle_alpha   90.00
_cell.angle_beta   90.00
_cell.angle_gamma   90.00
#
_symmetry.space_group_name_H-M   'P 1'
#
loop_
_entity.id
_entity.type
_entity.pdbx_description
1 polymer ?
#
loop_
_entity_poly.entity_id
_entity_poly.type
_entity_poly.pdbx_seq_one_letter_code
_entity_poly.pdbx_strand_id
1 'polypeptide(L)'
;MFTVQELVLRDNKLRKIPDVSIFKNLLVFDVSFNEISSLNGLSNVSNTLKELYVSKNEVNKMEELEHLHSLQILELGSNRLRVSIIYQLEDLWLNDNQIPSLKGIDVAVSGSREKLTTIYLERNPCATSSEYSTTLRQIFPNLQQIDSDIFM
;
A
#
# COMPACT_ATOMS: atom_id res chain seq x y z
N MET A 1 18.43 -5.64 25.36
CA MET A 1 17.16 -6.34 25.07
C MET A 1 16.93 -6.21 23.57
N PHE A 2 16.93 -7.30 22.81
CA PHE A 2 16.74 -7.23 21.36
C PHE A 2 15.25 -7.02 21.07
N THR A 3 14.89 -5.91 20.44
CA THR A 3 13.51 -5.66 20.00
C THR A 3 13.40 -6.03 18.53
N VAL A 4 12.37 -6.79 18.18
CA VAL A 4 12.06 -7.13 16.79
C VAL A 4 11.69 -5.84 16.04
N GLN A 5 12.38 -5.60 14.92
CA GLN A 5 12.12 -4.49 13.99
C GLN A 5 11.48 -4.97 12.69
N GLU A 6 11.66 -6.24 12.35
CA GLU A 6 11.11 -6.86 11.16
C GLU A 6 10.37 -8.14 11.55
N LEU A 7 9.13 -8.26 11.08
CA LEU A 7 8.31 -9.44 11.28
C LEU A 7 7.85 -9.96 9.92
N VAL A 8 8.22 -11.20 9.60
CA VAL A 8 7.82 -11.86 8.35
C VAL A 8 6.94 -13.07 8.68
N LEU A 9 5.69 -13.01 8.26
CA LEU A 9 4.66 -14.05 8.39
C LEU A 9 4.11 -14.47 7.02
N ARG A 10 4.95 -14.38 6.00
CA ARG A 10 4.62 -14.71 4.62
C ARG A 10 4.29 -16.19 4.42
N ASP A 11 3.42 -16.49 3.46
CA ASP A 11 3.08 -17.86 3.03
C ASP A 11 2.49 -18.72 4.15
N ASN A 12 1.44 -18.18 4.77
CA ASN A 12 0.69 -18.82 5.84
C ASN A 12 -0.81 -18.83 5.49
N LYS A 13 -1.66 -19.18 6.47
CA LYS A 13 -3.12 -19.18 6.35
C LYS A 13 -3.78 -18.14 7.26
N LEU A 14 -3.11 -17.02 7.47
CA LEU A 14 -3.64 -15.94 8.32
C LEU A 14 -4.87 -15.35 7.64
N ARG A 15 -5.97 -15.25 8.39
CA ARG A 15 -7.21 -14.61 7.93
C ARG A 15 -7.39 -13.19 8.45
N LYS A 16 -6.56 -12.81 9.42
CA LYS A 16 -6.53 -11.50 10.09
C LYS A 16 -5.11 -11.19 10.52
N ILE A 17 -4.85 -9.91 10.76
CA ILE A 17 -3.60 -9.47 11.39
C ILE A 17 -3.49 -10.09 12.80
N PRO A 18 -2.36 -10.75 13.13
CA PRO A 18 -2.11 -11.25 14.47
C PRO A 18 -1.89 -10.09 15.45
N ASP A 19 -2.01 -10.35 16.75
CA ASP A 19 -1.67 -9.33 17.75
C ASP A 19 -0.17 -9.01 17.69
N VAL A 20 0.14 -7.80 17.23
CA VAL A 20 1.50 -7.26 17.13
C VAL A 20 1.84 -6.27 18.25
N SER A 21 1.01 -6.18 19.30
CA SER A 21 1.14 -5.20 20.37
C SER A 21 2.46 -5.27 21.14
N ILE A 22 3.13 -6.43 21.14
CA ILE A 22 4.43 -6.64 21.79
C ILE A 22 5.60 -6.02 21.00
N PHE A 23 5.43 -5.77 19.70
CA PHE A 23 6.49 -5.29 18.82
C PHE A 23 6.53 -3.77 18.79
N LYS A 24 6.98 -3.15 19.88
CA LYS A 24 6.98 -1.68 20.06
C LYS A 24 7.87 -0.91 19.09
N ASN A 25 8.78 -1.59 18.39
CA ASN A 25 9.72 -0.99 17.44
C ASN A 25 9.59 -1.63 16.03
N LEU A 26 8.43 -2.18 15.69
CA LEU A 26 8.21 -2.82 14.39
C LEU A 26 8.29 -1.77 13.28
N LEU A 27 9.25 -1.92 12.38
CA LEU A 27 9.50 -1.06 11.22
C LEU A 27 8.98 -1.71 9.94
N VAL A 28 9.18 -3.02 9.80
CA VAL A 28 8.82 -3.78 8.60
C VAL A 28 7.89 -4.93 9.00
N PHE A 29 6.75 -5.04 8.31
CA PHE A 29 5.82 -6.14 8.51
C PHE A 29 5.38 -6.76 7.19
N ASP A 30 5.72 -8.03 6.98
CA ASP A 30 5.31 -8.80 5.81
C ASP A 30 4.31 -9.89 6.19
N VAL A 31 3.08 -9.76 5.69
CA VAL A 31 1.98 -10.73 5.80
C VAL A 31 1.50 -11.17 4.41
N SER A 32 2.35 -11.06 3.40
CA SER A 32 2.02 -11.45 2.03
C SER A 32 1.71 -12.95 1.93
N PHE A 33 0.99 -13.37 0.89
CA PHE A 33 0.63 -14.78 0.65
C PHE A 33 -0.13 -15.38 1.84
N ASN A 34 -1.26 -14.76 2.17
CA ASN A 34 -2.17 -15.20 3.24
C ASN A 34 -3.63 -15.09 2.75
N GLU A 35 -4.60 -15.23 3.66
CA GLU A 35 -6.04 -15.12 3.41
C GLU A 35 -6.64 -13.88 4.13
N ILE A 36 -5.86 -12.81 4.32
CA ILE A 36 -6.25 -11.64 5.10
C ILE A 36 -7.23 -10.77 4.31
N SER A 37 -8.42 -10.55 4.87
CA SER A 37 -9.44 -9.67 4.27
C SER A 37 -9.60 -8.33 5.01
N SER A 38 -9.03 -8.20 6.21
CA SER A 38 -9.07 -7.00 7.05
C SER A 38 -7.72 -6.74 7.70
N LEU A 39 -7.30 -5.49 7.69
CA LEU A 39 -6.04 -4.97 8.23
C LEU A 39 -6.20 -4.41 9.66
N ASN A 40 -7.38 -4.58 10.27
CA ASN A 40 -7.61 -4.29 11.67
C ASN A 40 -6.58 -5.02 12.56
N GLY A 41 -5.96 -4.27 13.48
CA GLY A 41 -4.93 -4.79 14.39
C GLY A 41 -3.59 -4.05 14.30
N LEU A 42 -3.42 -3.18 13.30
CA LEU A 42 -2.17 -2.42 13.09
C LEU A 42 -2.05 -1.13 13.91
N SER A 43 -3.07 -0.76 14.69
CA SER A 43 -3.07 0.49 15.47
C SER A 43 -1.96 0.55 16.53
N ASN A 44 -1.54 -0.59 17.07
CA ASN A 44 -0.48 -0.65 18.09
C ASN A 44 0.93 -0.36 17.54
N VAL A 45 1.13 -0.48 16.22
CA VAL A 45 2.43 -0.26 15.55
C VAL A 45 2.40 0.98 14.66
N SER A 46 1.35 1.79 14.75
CA SER A 46 1.10 2.93 13.86
C SER A 46 2.18 3.99 13.85
N ASN A 47 2.85 4.16 14.99
CA ASN A 47 3.90 5.16 15.16
C ASN A 47 5.26 4.70 14.60
N THR A 48 5.47 3.39 14.46
CA THR A 48 6.78 2.83 14.10
C THR A 48 6.83 2.22 12.71
N LEU A 49 5.72 1.64 12.22
CA LEU A 49 5.70 0.90 10.97
C LEU A 49 6.02 1.82 9.78
N LYS A 50 7.03 1.44 9.00
CA LYS A 50 7.54 2.13 7.81
C LYS A 50 7.21 1.39 6.52
N GLU A 51 7.22 0.06 6.57
CA GLU A 51 7.00 -0.80 5.42
C GLU A 51 5.96 -1.87 5.75
N LEU A 52 4.96 -2.00 4.90
CA LEU A 52 3.88 -2.97 5.04
C LEU A 52 3.69 -3.73 3.73
N TYR A 53 3.93 -5.04 3.78
CA TYR A 53 3.75 -5.95 2.65
C TYR A 53 2.56 -6.88 2.89
N VAL A 54 1.55 -6.79 2.01
CA VAL A 54 0.27 -7.51 2.12
C VAL A 54 -0.12 -8.12 0.77
N SER A 55 0.85 -8.34 -0.11
CA SER A 55 0.57 -8.88 -1.45
C SER A 55 -0.08 -10.27 -1.39
N LYS A 56 -0.92 -10.61 -2.36
CA LYS A 56 -1.65 -11.90 -2.42
C LYS A 56 -2.44 -12.20 -1.15
N ASN A 57 -3.43 -11.36 -0.90
CA ASN A 57 -4.42 -11.48 0.18
C ASN A 57 -5.83 -11.19 -0.37
N GLU A 58 -6.82 -10.98 0.50
CA GLU A 58 -8.22 -10.70 0.13
C GLU A 58 -8.68 -9.28 0.51
N VAL A 59 -7.74 -8.35 0.69
CA VAL A 59 -8.04 -6.98 1.11
C VAL A 59 -8.85 -6.26 0.03
N ASN A 60 -9.94 -5.60 0.42
CA ASN A 60 -10.83 -4.90 -0.51
C ASN A 60 -11.01 -3.40 -0.22
N LYS A 61 -10.48 -2.92 0.91
CA LYS A 61 -10.53 -1.53 1.37
C LYS A 61 -9.26 -1.17 2.14
N MET A 62 -8.92 0.11 2.16
CA MET A 62 -7.70 0.60 2.84
C MET A 62 -7.96 1.47 4.06
N GLU A 63 -9.19 1.90 4.33
CA GLU A 63 -9.60 2.74 5.49
C GLU A 63 -8.96 2.31 6.83
N GLU A 64 -8.72 1.02 7.02
CA GLU A 64 -8.12 0.42 8.23
C GLU A 64 -6.62 0.73 8.39
N LEU A 65 -6.02 1.48 7.47
CA LEU A 65 -4.63 1.92 7.54
C LEU A 65 -4.48 3.42 7.86
N GLU A 66 -5.57 4.21 7.93
CA GLU A 66 -5.56 5.69 8.05
C GLU A 66 -4.66 6.24 9.19
N HIS A 67 -4.48 5.46 10.26
CA HIS A 67 -3.64 5.82 11.40
C HIS A 67 -2.12 5.58 11.19
N LEU A 68 -1.69 4.95 10.09
CA LEU A 68 -0.28 4.61 9.80
C LEU A 68 0.48 5.80 9.20
N HIS A 69 0.58 6.91 9.94
CA HIS A 69 1.20 8.15 9.45
C HIS A 69 2.70 8.06 9.15
N SER A 70 3.37 7.04 9.69
CA SER A 70 4.79 6.77 9.51
C SER A 70 5.09 5.91 8.27
N LEU A 71 4.08 5.33 7.61
CA LEU A 71 4.24 4.38 6.53
C LEU A 71 4.78 5.07 5.26
N GLN A 72 5.82 4.49 4.67
CA GLN A 72 6.50 5.00 3.48
C GLN A 72 6.31 4.06 2.29
N ILE A 73 6.36 2.74 2.54
CA ILE A 73 6.19 1.70 1.53
C ILE A 73 4.94 0.89 1.85
N LEU A 74 4.04 0.79 0.87
CA LEU A 74 2.85 -0.04 0.95
C LEU A 74 2.73 -0.93 -0.29
N GLU A 75 2.74 -2.24 -0.06
CA GLU A 75 2.57 -3.26 -1.09
C GLU A 75 1.27 -4.04 -0.89
N LEU A 76 0.34 -3.85 -1.81
CA LEU A 76 -1.01 -4.42 -1.79
C LEU A 76 -1.35 -5.11 -3.12
N GLY A 77 -0.36 -5.50 -3.90
CA GLY A 77 -0.54 -6.19 -5.16
C GLY A 77 -1.29 -7.52 -5.01
N SER A 78 -2.06 -7.90 -6.03
CA SER A 78 -2.86 -9.13 -6.01
C SER A 78 -3.86 -9.20 -4.84
N ASN A 79 -4.68 -8.15 -4.70
CA ASN A 79 -5.78 -8.07 -3.73
C ASN A 79 -7.12 -7.81 -4.47
N ARG A 80 -8.14 -7.31 -3.77
CA ARG A 80 -9.49 -7.06 -4.30
C ARG A 80 -9.88 -5.58 -4.19
N LEU A 81 -8.90 -4.67 -4.20
CA LEU A 81 -9.12 -3.23 -4.01
C LEU A 81 -9.89 -2.62 -5.18
N ARG A 82 -10.85 -1.73 -4.88
CA ARG A 82 -11.69 -1.04 -5.90
C ARG A 82 -11.62 0.48 -5.88
N VAL A 83 -11.03 1.12 -4.86
CA VAL A 83 -10.68 2.57 -4.74
C VAL A 83 -10.11 2.81 -3.33
N SER A 84 -9.34 3.89 -3.13
CA SER A 84 -8.49 4.18 -1.96
C SER A 84 -8.95 5.36 -1.08
N ILE A 85 -8.44 5.42 0.15
CA ILE A 85 -8.31 6.63 1.02
C ILE A 85 -6.81 6.77 1.43
N ILE A 86 -6.49 7.91 2.06
CA ILE A 86 -5.29 8.76 2.13
C ILE A 86 -4.10 8.22 2.93
N TYR A 87 -2.91 8.24 2.32
CA TYR A 87 -1.60 8.03 2.99
C TYR A 87 -0.56 9.08 2.57
N GLN A 88 0.59 9.09 3.26
CA GLN A 88 1.81 9.84 2.90
C GLN A 88 2.93 8.87 2.46
N LEU A 89 2.74 8.20 1.33
CA LEU A 89 3.64 7.18 0.82
C LEU A 89 4.70 7.75 -0.12
N GLU A 90 5.83 7.08 -0.17
CA GLU A 90 6.92 7.29 -1.13
C GLU A 90 6.80 6.25 -2.26
N ASP A 91 6.50 5.00 -1.89
CA ASP A 91 6.31 3.87 -2.82
C ASP A 91 4.96 3.18 -2.57
N LEU A 92 4.16 3.04 -3.65
CA LEU A 92 2.83 2.44 -3.60
C LEU A 92 2.66 1.40 -4.70
N TRP A 93 2.39 0.16 -4.28
CA TRP A 93 2.24 -0.96 -5.19
C TRP A 93 0.84 -1.55 -5.07
N LEU A 94 0.09 -1.46 -6.16
CA LEU A 94 -1.33 -1.80 -6.26
C LEU A 94 -1.66 -2.65 -7.48
N ASN A 95 -0.65 -3.26 -8.12
CA ASN A 95 -0.85 -4.10 -9.30
C ASN A 95 -1.82 -5.27 -9.01
N ASP A 96 -2.46 -5.81 -10.05
CA ASP A 96 -3.40 -6.95 -9.90
C ASP A 96 -4.54 -6.70 -8.89
N ASN A 97 -5.16 -5.52 -8.95
CA ASN A 97 -6.36 -5.20 -8.18
C ASN A 97 -7.55 -4.93 -9.13
N GLN A 98 -8.63 -4.32 -8.63
CA GLN A 98 -9.85 -4.04 -9.39
C GLN A 98 -10.15 -2.53 -9.44
N ILE A 99 -9.12 -1.68 -9.47
CA ILE A 99 -9.28 -0.21 -9.47
C ILE A 99 -9.83 0.23 -10.83
N PRO A 100 -11.10 0.71 -10.91
CA PRO A 100 -11.79 0.89 -12.17
C PRO A 100 -11.36 2.14 -12.93
N SER A 101 -10.89 3.18 -12.21
CA SER A 101 -10.49 4.45 -12.81
C SER A 101 -9.57 5.22 -11.86
N LEU A 102 -8.82 6.18 -12.40
CA LEU A 102 -8.05 7.15 -11.61
C LEU A 102 -8.91 8.29 -11.02
N LYS A 103 -10.22 8.31 -11.25
CA LYS A 103 -11.10 9.37 -10.75
C LYS A 103 -11.09 9.38 -9.21
N GLY A 104 -10.76 10.53 -8.62
CA GLY A 104 -10.67 10.69 -7.17
C GLY A 104 -9.39 10.13 -6.55
N ILE A 105 -8.44 9.63 -7.36
CA ILE A 105 -7.15 9.16 -6.84
C ILE A 105 -6.40 10.31 -6.19
N ASP A 106 -6.47 11.52 -6.76
CA ASP A 106 -5.90 12.76 -6.25
C ASP A 106 -6.34 13.07 -4.81
N VAL A 107 -7.62 12.87 -4.51
CA VAL A 107 -8.16 13.03 -3.15
C VAL A 107 -7.63 11.91 -2.26
N ALA A 108 -7.70 10.67 -2.75
CA ALA A 108 -7.32 9.46 -2.03
C ALA A 108 -5.82 9.31 -1.73
N VAL A 109 -4.96 10.11 -2.34
CA VAL A 109 -3.50 10.08 -2.16
C VAL A 109 -2.94 11.47 -1.85
N SER A 110 -3.81 12.40 -1.45
CA SER A 110 -3.45 13.81 -1.26
C SER A 110 -2.24 14.01 -0.34
N GLY A 111 -2.09 13.19 0.71
CA GLY A 111 -0.93 13.20 1.59
C GLY A 111 0.39 12.69 0.95
N SER A 112 0.30 11.93 -0.13
CA SER A 112 1.43 11.37 -0.89
C SER A 112 1.81 12.23 -2.08
N ARG A 113 1.01 13.24 -2.45
CA ARG A 113 1.17 14.03 -3.70
C ARG A 113 2.61 14.45 -3.98
N GLU A 114 3.27 15.03 -2.99
CA GLU A 114 4.64 15.55 -3.11
C GLU A 114 5.74 14.52 -2.79
N LYS A 115 5.37 13.37 -2.22
CA LYS A 115 6.34 12.36 -1.75
C LYS A 115 6.43 11.15 -2.66
N LEU A 116 5.35 10.84 -3.38
CA LEU A 116 5.26 9.61 -4.16
C LEU A 116 6.21 9.66 -5.36
N THR A 117 7.19 8.77 -5.34
CA THR A 117 8.20 8.60 -6.40
C THR A 117 7.90 7.40 -7.27
N THR A 118 7.25 6.38 -6.71
CA THR A 118 7.01 5.09 -7.38
C THR A 118 5.55 4.68 -7.24
N ILE A 119 4.92 4.33 -8.35
CA ILE A 119 3.57 3.75 -8.33
C ILE A 119 3.44 2.57 -9.30
N TYR A 120 2.86 1.47 -8.84
CA TYR A 120 2.48 0.33 -9.68
C TYR A 120 0.97 0.14 -9.65
N LEU A 121 0.29 0.27 -10.80
CA LEU A 121 -1.13 -0.01 -10.98
C LEU A 121 -1.40 -0.98 -12.15
N GLU A 122 -0.35 -1.55 -12.74
CA GLU A 122 -0.41 -2.63 -13.73
C GLU A 122 -1.50 -3.66 -13.42
N ARG A 123 -2.19 -4.13 -14.46
CA ARG A 123 -3.26 -5.14 -14.32
C ARG A 123 -4.43 -4.68 -13.42
N ASN A 124 -4.69 -3.37 -13.36
CA ASN A 124 -5.97 -2.78 -12.96
C ASN A 124 -6.72 -2.23 -14.19
N PRO A 125 -8.07 -2.17 -14.18
CA PRO A 125 -8.81 -1.53 -15.26
C PRO A 125 -8.44 -0.05 -15.50
N CYS A 126 -8.01 0.70 -14.47
CA CYS A 126 -7.57 2.08 -14.64
C CYS A 126 -6.34 2.23 -15.55
N ALA A 127 -5.49 1.20 -15.64
CA ALA A 127 -4.25 1.20 -16.42
C ALA A 127 -4.50 1.08 -17.93
N THR A 128 -5.73 0.76 -18.38
CA THR A 128 -6.05 0.65 -19.81
C THR A 128 -6.40 2.00 -20.45
N SER A 129 -6.50 3.08 -19.66
CA SER A 129 -6.82 4.41 -20.17
C SER A 129 -5.65 4.99 -20.97
N SER A 130 -5.93 5.64 -22.10
CA SER A 130 -4.91 6.38 -22.86
C SER A 130 -4.34 7.58 -22.09
N GLU A 131 -5.06 8.07 -21.09
CA GLU A 131 -4.64 9.19 -20.24
C GLU A 131 -3.88 8.74 -18.98
N TYR A 132 -3.77 7.42 -18.74
CA TYR A 132 -3.27 6.82 -17.50
C TYR A 132 -1.98 7.48 -16.98
N SER A 133 -0.89 7.45 -17.75
CA SER A 133 0.40 8.00 -17.33
C SER A 133 0.36 9.53 -17.19
N THR A 134 -0.37 10.21 -18.08
CA THR A 134 -0.50 11.68 -18.05
C THR A 134 -1.24 12.14 -16.80
N THR A 135 -2.36 11.49 -16.45
CA THR A 135 -3.13 11.77 -15.24
C THR A 135 -2.30 11.53 -14.00
N LEU A 136 -1.57 10.41 -13.92
CA LEU A 136 -0.70 10.13 -12.77
C LEU A 136 0.37 11.21 -12.59
N ARG A 137 1.04 11.64 -13.67
CA ARG A 137 2.05 12.71 -13.59
C ARG A 137 1.49 14.08 -13.22
N GLN A 138 0.25 14.39 -13.61
CA GLN A 138 -0.42 15.63 -13.19
C GLN A 138 -0.78 15.63 -11.71
N ILE A 139 -1.13 14.45 -11.19
CA ILE A 139 -1.49 14.27 -9.79
C ILE A 139 -0.23 14.24 -8.92
N PHE A 140 0.81 13.53 -9.35
CA PHE A 140 2.05 13.32 -8.61
C PHE A 140 3.24 13.90 -9.37
N PRO A 141 3.62 15.16 -9.08
CA PRO A 141 4.66 15.86 -9.84
C PRO A 141 6.06 15.25 -9.70
N ASN A 142 6.31 14.48 -8.62
CA ASN A 142 7.62 13.91 -8.30
C ASN A 142 7.75 12.42 -8.67
N LEU A 143 6.81 11.85 -9.45
CA LEU A 143 6.90 10.47 -9.91
C LEU A 143 8.14 10.25 -10.79
N GLN A 144 8.97 9.32 -10.37
CA GLN A 144 10.15 8.82 -11.07
C GLN A 144 9.85 7.51 -11.78
N GLN A 145 8.84 6.76 -11.35
CA GLN A 145 8.47 5.49 -11.95
C GLN A 145 6.96 5.23 -11.91
N ILE A 146 6.42 4.81 -13.06
CA ILE A 146 5.06 4.25 -13.18
C ILE A 146 5.21 2.85 -13.77
N ASP A 147 4.79 1.83 -13.02
CA ASP A 147 4.88 0.43 -13.45
C ASP A 147 6.31 0.08 -13.90
N SER A 148 6.48 -0.55 -15.08
CA SER A 148 7.79 -0.83 -15.67
C SER A 148 8.52 0.38 -16.24
N ASP A 149 7.87 1.54 -16.35
CA ASP A 149 8.42 2.73 -17.01
C ASP A 149 9.13 3.65 -16.00
N ILE A 150 10.45 3.76 -16.15
CA ILE A 150 11.32 4.63 -15.32
C ILE A 150 11.59 5.95 -16.07
N PHE A 151 11.44 7.05 -15.36
CA PHE A 151 11.62 8.41 -15.85
C PHE A 151 12.89 8.99 -15.22
N MET A 152 13.99 8.92 -15.98
CA MET A 152 15.27 9.57 -15.62
C MET A 152 15.23 11.07 -15.87
#